data_AF-A0A6I9N0X8-F1
#
_entry.id   AF-A0A6I9N0X8-F1
#
_cell.length_a   1.000
_cell.length_b   1.000
_cell.length_c   1.000
_cell.angle_alpha   90.00
_cell.angle_beta   90.00
_cell.angle_gamma   90.00
#
_symmetry.space_group_name_H-M   'P 1'
#
loop_
_entity.id
_entity.type
_entity.pdbx_description
1 polymer ?
#
loop_
_entity_poly.entity_id
_entity_poly.type
_entity_poly.pdbx_seq_one_letter_code
_entity_poly.pdbx_strand_id
1 'polypeptide(L)'
;MVRAIKWVDEVVEGAPYVTTLQTLDKYNCDFCVHGDDITLTVDGKDTYEEVKKSGRYRECKRTQGVSTTDLVGRMLLMTKAHHSNIDSSDYQQHTDNFGKKGHSPWTGVSQFLQTSQKIIQFASGQEPQPGDTIIYVAGAFDLFHIGHVDFLEAVHKLAEKPYIIVGLHFDQEVNRYKGKNYPIMNVHERTLSVLACRYVSEVVIGAPFAVTKDLLDHFKVDLVCHGKTVIYPDKDGSDPYAEPRRKEILRTVDSENSLTTDAIVQRIIKNRLLFEARNQKKEAKEIAVIQALKRQEEEKTKERPQAVV
;
A
#
# COMPACT_ATOMS: atom_id res chain seq x y z
N MET A 1 11.66 3.13 -0.84
CA MET A 1 10.61 2.15 -0.50
C MET A 1 11.06 0.72 -0.78
N VAL A 2 11.31 0.32 -2.03
CA VAL A 2 11.71 -1.07 -2.36
C VAL A 2 12.95 -1.53 -1.58
N ARG A 3 14.00 -0.68 -1.50
CA ARG A 3 15.20 -0.95 -0.68
C ARG A 3 14.93 -1.21 0.80
N ALA A 4 13.79 -0.77 1.35
CA ALA A 4 13.48 -0.95 2.77
C ALA A 4 12.82 -2.31 3.07
N ILE A 5 12.36 -3.02 2.04
CA ILE A 5 11.81 -4.37 2.21
C ILE A 5 12.97 -5.32 2.52
N LYS A 6 12.83 -6.15 3.55
CA LYS A 6 13.94 -6.95 4.09
C LYS A 6 14.44 -8.08 3.19
N TRP A 7 13.63 -8.54 2.24
CA TRP A 7 14.01 -9.55 1.26
C TRP A 7 14.75 -8.98 0.04
N VAL A 8 14.88 -7.67 -0.07
CA VAL A 8 15.54 -7.01 -1.20
C VAL A 8 16.98 -6.69 -0.83
N ASP A 9 17.96 -7.32 -1.47
CA ASP A 9 19.37 -6.99 -1.20
C ASP A 9 19.78 -5.67 -1.86
N GLU A 10 19.42 -5.49 -3.13
CA GLU A 10 19.74 -4.30 -3.93
C GLU A 10 18.58 -3.87 -4.83
N VAL A 11 18.62 -2.60 -5.26
CA VAL A 11 17.66 -2.05 -6.22
C VAL A 11 18.42 -1.46 -7.40
N VAL A 12 18.11 -1.97 -8.59
CA VAL A 12 18.56 -1.45 -9.87
C VAL A 12 17.64 -0.32 -10.32
N GLU A 13 18.20 0.87 -10.48
CA GLU A 13 17.48 2.03 -10.99
C GLU A 13 17.51 2.07 -12.52
N GLY A 14 16.44 2.60 -13.14
CA GLY A 14 16.33 2.66 -14.60
C GLY A 14 16.21 1.29 -15.27
N ALA A 15 15.67 0.28 -14.57
CA ALA A 15 15.42 -1.03 -15.16
C ALA A 15 14.44 -0.91 -16.36
N PRO A 16 14.66 -1.66 -17.46
CA PRO A 16 13.74 -1.69 -18.59
C PRO A 16 12.34 -2.15 -18.16
N TYR A 17 11.31 -1.67 -18.87
CA TYR A 17 9.92 -2.01 -18.56
C TYR A 17 9.63 -3.52 -18.73
N VAL A 18 10.24 -4.15 -19.73
CA VAL A 18 10.13 -5.59 -19.98
C VAL A 18 11.44 -6.27 -19.58
N THR A 19 11.35 -7.35 -18.80
CA THR A 19 12.51 -8.17 -18.45
C THR A 19 13.06 -8.88 -19.69
N THR A 20 14.36 -8.77 -19.92
CA THR A 20 15.08 -9.41 -21.04
C THR A 20 16.21 -10.28 -20.53
N LEU A 21 16.68 -11.25 -21.34
CA LEU A 21 17.86 -12.06 -21.00
C LEU A 21 19.10 -11.20 -20.78
N GLN A 22 19.28 -10.17 -21.62
CA GLN A 22 20.37 -9.20 -21.47
C GLN A 22 20.39 -8.53 -20.09
N THR A 23 19.20 -8.20 -19.55
CA THR A 23 19.10 -7.60 -18.21
C THR A 23 19.50 -8.61 -17.14
N LEU A 24 19.04 -9.86 -17.24
CA LEU A 24 19.40 -10.92 -16.30
C LEU A 24 20.91 -11.19 -16.32
N ASP A 25 21.51 -11.27 -17.50
CA ASP A 25 22.95 -11.51 -17.67
C ASP A 25 23.78 -10.35 -17.14
N LYS A 26 23.35 -9.11 -17.39
CA LYS A 26 24.03 -7.90 -16.90
C LYS A 26 24.18 -7.89 -15.37
N TYR A 27 23.19 -8.40 -14.65
CA TYR A 27 23.17 -8.45 -13.18
C TYR A 27 23.42 -9.85 -12.62
N ASN A 28 23.86 -10.79 -13.47
CA ASN A 28 24.15 -12.17 -13.10
C ASN A 28 23.01 -12.84 -12.31
N CYS A 29 21.77 -12.61 -12.74
CA CYS A 29 20.58 -13.23 -12.14
C CYS A 29 20.26 -14.54 -12.87
N ASP A 30 20.05 -15.63 -12.14
CA ASP A 30 19.70 -16.93 -12.73
C ASP A 30 18.35 -16.91 -13.45
N PHE A 31 17.33 -16.28 -12.85
CA PHE A 31 15.98 -16.19 -13.39
C PHE A 31 15.25 -14.95 -12.85
N CYS A 32 14.14 -14.56 -13.49
CA CYS A 32 13.19 -13.59 -12.94
C CYS A 32 11.98 -14.27 -12.31
N VAL A 33 11.33 -13.55 -11.40
CA VAL A 33 10.06 -13.95 -10.78
C VAL A 33 9.01 -12.89 -11.06
N HIS A 34 7.85 -13.29 -11.58
CA HIS A 34 6.69 -12.42 -11.82
C HIS A 34 5.42 -13.07 -11.27
N GLY A 35 4.35 -12.27 -11.15
CA GLY A 35 3.02 -12.79 -10.83
C GLY A 35 2.45 -13.66 -11.95
N ASP A 36 1.36 -14.36 -11.64
CA ASP A 36 0.60 -15.21 -12.57
C ASP A 36 -0.41 -14.42 -13.45
N ASP A 37 -0.20 -13.11 -13.61
CA ASP A 37 -1.04 -12.24 -14.44
C ASP A 37 -0.87 -12.54 -15.95
N ILE A 38 -1.93 -12.31 -16.72
CA ILE A 38 -1.89 -12.44 -18.19
C ILE A 38 -1.07 -11.29 -18.77
N THR A 39 0.10 -11.61 -19.34
CA THR A 39 0.99 -10.63 -19.98
C THR A 39 1.15 -10.90 -21.47
N LEU A 40 0.19 -10.40 -22.26
CA LEU A 40 0.19 -10.49 -23.72
C LEU A 40 0.42 -9.11 -24.35
N THR A 41 1.16 -9.08 -25.45
CA THR A 41 1.24 -7.93 -26.36
C THR A 41 -0.08 -7.74 -27.11
N VAL A 42 -0.22 -6.62 -27.82
CA VAL A 42 -1.40 -6.34 -28.68
C VAL A 42 -1.63 -7.41 -29.75
N ASP A 43 -0.56 -8.09 -30.17
CA ASP A 43 -0.60 -9.19 -31.15
C ASP A 43 -0.88 -10.55 -30.50
N GLY A 44 -1.18 -10.59 -29.20
CA GLY A 44 -1.47 -11.80 -28.43
C GLY A 44 -0.24 -12.64 -28.08
N LYS A 45 0.97 -12.08 -28.21
CA LYS A 45 2.22 -12.78 -27.91
C LYS A 45 2.62 -12.56 -26.45
N ASP A 46 3.18 -13.57 -25.79
CA ASP A 46 3.65 -13.42 -24.40
C ASP A 46 4.78 -12.37 -24.30
N THR A 47 4.60 -11.38 -23.42
CA THR A 47 5.57 -10.30 -23.16
C THR A 47 6.93 -10.83 -22.72
N TYR A 48 6.97 -11.98 -22.05
CA TYR A 48 8.17 -12.62 -21.53
C TYR A 48 8.57 -13.88 -22.32
N GLU A 49 8.10 -14.03 -23.57
CA GLU A 49 8.33 -15.23 -24.38
C GLU A 49 9.82 -15.64 -24.44
N GLU A 50 10.71 -14.67 -24.66
CA GLU A 50 12.16 -14.89 -24.72
C GLU A 50 12.69 -15.52 -23.43
N VAL A 51 12.34 -14.93 -22.29
CA VAL A 51 12.82 -15.36 -20.96
C VAL A 51 12.21 -16.71 -20.59
N LYS A 52 10.93 -16.94 -20.89
CA LYS A 52 10.26 -18.24 -20.69
C LYS A 52 10.91 -19.35 -21.50
N LYS A 53 11.19 -19.13 -22.79
CA LYS A 53 11.87 -20.12 -23.66
C LYS A 53 13.26 -20.50 -23.18
N SER A 54 13.97 -19.58 -22.51
CA SER A 54 15.28 -19.86 -21.92
C SER A 54 15.24 -20.64 -20.59
N GLY A 55 14.04 -20.91 -20.04
CA GLY A 55 13.89 -21.57 -18.75
C GLY A 55 14.22 -20.68 -17.53
N ARG A 56 14.36 -19.36 -17.73
CA ARG A 56 14.76 -18.37 -16.71
C ARG A 56 13.61 -17.50 -16.20
N TYR A 57 12.39 -18.01 -16.28
CA TYR A 57 11.18 -17.38 -15.75
C TYR A 57 10.56 -18.26 -14.67
N ARG A 58 10.10 -17.65 -13.57
CA ARG A 58 9.38 -18.31 -12.46
C ARG A 58 8.15 -17.49 -12.09
N GLU A 59 7.12 -18.18 -11.61
CA GLU A 59 5.86 -17.55 -11.20
C GLU A 59 5.69 -17.61 -9.69
N CYS A 60 5.18 -16.52 -9.12
CA CYS A 60 4.69 -16.49 -7.75
C CYS A 60 3.17 -16.26 -7.73
N LYS A 61 2.50 -16.82 -6.73
CA LYS A 61 1.05 -16.67 -6.58
C LYS A 61 0.71 -15.24 -6.18
N ARG A 62 -0.37 -14.71 -6.76
CA ARG A 62 -0.95 -13.44 -6.32
C ARG A 62 -1.27 -13.42 -4.82
N THR A 63 -0.90 -12.34 -4.14
CA THR A 63 -1.25 -12.13 -2.73
C THR A 63 -2.75 -11.88 -2.57
N GLN A 64 -3.41 -12.75 -1.82
CA GLN A 64 -4.83 -12.62 -1.49
C GLN A 64 -5.08 -11.45 -0.53
N GLY A 65 -6.16 -10.72 -0.75
CA GLY A 65 -6.64 -9.69 0.19
C GLY A 65 -6.29 -8.25 -0.13
N VAL A 66 -5.45 -7.99 -1.14
CA VAL A 66 -5.00 -6.63 -1.45
C VAL A 66 -4.69 -6.44 -2.93
N SER A 67 -5.08 -5.29 -3.48
CA SER A 67 -4.61 -4.81 -4.78
C SER A 67 -4.58 -3.28 -4.79
N THR A 68 -3.81 -2.67 -5.71
CA THR A 68 -3.79 -1.21 -5.84
C THR A 68 -5.16 -0.64 -6.19
N THR A 69 -5.93 -1.34 -7.03
CA THR A 69 -7.31 -0.95 -7.37
C THR A 69 -8.23 -0.99 -6.15
N ASP A 70 -8.13 -2.02 -5.31
CA ASP A 70 -8.89 -2.12 -4.06
C ASP A 70 -8.52 -0.97 -3.10
N LEU A 71 -7.23 -0.73 -2.85
CA LEU A 71 -6.80 0.37 -1.98
C LEU A 71 -7.25 1.74 -2.50
N VAL A 72 -7.21 1.96 -3.82
CA VAL A 72 -7.78 3.18 -4.43
C VAL A 72 -9.28 3.26 -4.21
N GLY A 73 -10.01 2.14 -4.35
CA GLY A 73 -11.43 2.04 -4.02
C GLY A 73 -11.71 2.45 -2.58
N ARG A 74 -10.97 1.91 -1.60
CA ARG A 74 -11.09 2.27 -0.17
C ARG A 74 -10.87 3.77 0.08
N MET A 75 -9.91 4.38 -0.61
CA MET A 75 -9.63 5.81 -0.49
C MET A 75 -10.74 6.69 -1.10
N LEU A 76 -11.37 6.25 -2.18
CA LEU A 76 -12.40 7.01 -2.89
C LEU A 76 -13.80 6.84 -2.30
N LEU A 77 -14.14 5.64 -1.86
CA LEU A 77 -15.47 5.31 -1.37
C LEU A 77 -15.81 6.01 -0.06
N MET A 78 -14.79 6.41 0.72
CA MET A 78 -14.98 7.10 2.01
C MET A 78 -15.90 6.34 2.99
N THR A 79 -16.11 5.03 2.77
CA THR A 79 -16.89 4.14 3.65
C THR A 79 -15.98 3.40 4.63
N LYS A 80 -16.57 2.86 5.71
CA LYS A 80 -15.86 2.08 6.76
C LYS A 80 -16.05 0.57 6.64
N ALA A 81 -16.64 0.09 5.55
CA ALA A 81 -17.02 -1.32 5.41
C ALA A 81 -15.80 -2.27 5.43
N HIS A 82 -14.61 -1.81 5.04
CA HIS A 82 -13.36 -2.57 5.16
C HIS A 82 -12.85 -2.73 6.60
N HIS A 83 -13.46 -2.06 7.59
CA HIS A 83 -13.15 -2.26 9.02
C HIS A 83 -13.83 -3.51 9.59
N SER A 84 -14.87 -4.02 8.91
CA SER A 84 -15.64 -5.18 9.36
C SER A 84 -15.47 -6.36 8.40
N ASN A 85 -15.16 -7.56 8.91
CA ASN A 85 -15.17 -8.82 8.15
C ASN A 85 -16.59 -9.29 7.75
N ILE A 86 -17.58 -8.39 7.74
CA ILE A 86 -18.99 -8.71 7.49
C ILE A 86 -19.32 -8.23 6.08
N ASP A 87 -19.77 -9.14 5.23
CA ASP A 87 -20.26 -8.88 3.87
C ASP A 87 -21.25 -7.71 3.87
N SER A 88 -20.76 -6.53 3.49
CA SER A 88 -21.63 -5.44 3.09
C SER A 88 -21.85 -5.60 1.60
N SER A 89 -23.05 -6.05 1.23
CA SER A 89 -23.55 -6.14 -0.15
C SER A 89 -23.35 -4.83 -0.94
N ASP A 90 -23.33 -3.70 -0.23
CA ASP A 90 -23.11 -2.37 -0.82
C ASP A 90 -21.65 -2.18 -1.29
N TYR A 91 -20.67 -2.76 -0.60
CA TYR A 91 -19.26 -2.63 -0.98
C TYR A 91 -18.93 -3.37 -2.29
N GLN A 92 -19.49 -4.57 -2.45
CA GLN A 92 -19.34 -5.39 -3.66
C GLN A 92 -20.02 -4.72 -4.87
N GLN A 93 -21.22 -4.16 -4.71
CA GLN A 93 -21.90 -3.44 -5.80
C GLN A 93 -21.15 -2.19 -6.26
N HIS A 94 -20.47 -1.48 -5.36
CA HIS A 94 -19.77 -0.26 -5.73
C HIS A 94 -18.41 -0.52 -6.38
N THR A 95 -17.71 -1.61 -6.05
CA THR A 95 -16.47 -2.01 -6.74
C THR A 95 -16.73 -2.43 -8.19
N ASP A 96 -17.88 -3.04 -8.45
CA ASP A 96 -18.30 -3.42 -9.81
C ASP A 96 -18.67 -2.21 -10.68
N ASN A 97 -19.16 -1.13 -10.05
CA ASN A 97 -19.51 0.12 -10.73
C ASN A 97 -18.30 0.99 -11.13
N PHE A 98 -17.05 0.61 -10.78
CA PHE A 98 -15.83 1.26 -11.28
C PHE A 98 -15.44 0.86 -12.72
N GLY A 99 -16.39 0.33 -13.50
CA GLY A 99 -16.29 0.24 -14.96
C GLY A 99 -16.08 -1.17 -15.53
N LYS A 100 -16.34 -2.24 -14.78
CA LYS A 100 -16.36 -3.60 -15.32
C LYS A 100 -17.69 -4.28 -15.00
N LYS A 101 -18.60 -4.32 -15.97
CA LYS A 101 -19.61 -5.39 -16.03
C LYS A 101 -18.87 -6.71 -16.31
N GLY A 102 -18.39 -7.35 -15.25
CA GLY A 102 -17.65 -8.61 -15.34
C GLY A 102 -16.80 -8.83 -14.09
N HIS A 103 -17.17 -9.86 -13.31
CA HIS A 103 -16.37 -10.37 -12.20
C HIS A 103 -15.03 -10.87 -12.75
N SER A 104 -13.97 -10.07 -12.62
CA SER A 104 -12.62 -10.57 -12.87
C SER A 104 -12.15 -11.31 -11.61
N PRO A 105 -11.76 -12.58 -11.70
CA PRO A 105 -11.13 -13.31 -10.58
C PRO A 105 -9.88 -12.58 -10.06
N TRP A 106 -9.29 -11.71 -10.88
CA TRP A 106 -8.03 -11.03 -10.63
C TRP A 106 -8.19 -9.62 -10.02
N THR A 107 -9.37 -9.00 -10.09
CA THR A 107 -9.62 -7.65 -9.55
C THR A 107 -10.76 -7.58 -8.55
N GLY A 108 -11.32 -8.73 -8.14
CA GLY A 108 -12.28 -8.79 -7.05
C GLY A 108 -11.64 -8.36 -5.73
N VAL A 109 -12.40 -7.65 -4.91
CA VAL A 109 -12.00 -7.28 -3.54
C VAL A 109 -12.03 -8.55 -2.69
N SER A 110 -10.98 -9.36 -2.79
CA SER A 110 -10.76 -10.48 -1.89
C SER A 110 -10.56 -9.91 -0.48
N GLN A 111 -11.34 -10.36 0.50
CA GLN A 111 -11.19 -9.96 1.89
C GLN A 111 -9.87 -10.53 2.44
N PHE A 112 -9.05 -9.70 3.07
CA PHE A 112 -7.78 -10.15 3.62
C PHE A 112 -7.99 -11.12 4.79
N LEU A 113 -7.71 -12.40 4.55
CA LEU A 113 -7.76 -13.45 5.58
C LEU A 113 -6.38 -13.61 6.23
N GLN A 114 -6.24 -13.15 7.47
CA GLN A 114 -5.01 -13.32 8.23
C GLN A 114 -4.86 -14.77 8.72
N THR A 115 -3.62 -15.29 8.72
CA THR A 115 -3.30 -16.61 9.29
C THR A 115 -1.99 -16.53 10.07
N SER A 116 -1.80 -17.43 11.03
CA SER A 116 -0.52 -17.57 11.75
C SER A 116 0.64 -17.80 10.77
N GLN A 117 0.43 -18.61 9.73
CA GLN A 117 1.42 -18.89 8.70
C GLN A 117 1.88 -17.63 7.97
N LYS A 118 0.95 -16.72 7.62
CA LYS A 118 1.30 -15.44 6.97
C LYS A 118 2.14 -14.56 7.90
N ILE A 119 1.82 -14.53 9.20
CA ILE A 119 2.61 -13.80 10.19
C ILE A 119 4.02 -14.39 10.28
N ILE A 120 4.15 -15.71 10.40
CA ILE A 120 5.45 -16.40 10.48
C ILE A 120 6.32 -16.11 9.25
N GLN A 121 5.73 -16.13 8.04
CA GLN A 121 6.44 -15.81 6.80
C GLN A 121 6.98 -14.37 6.76
N PHE A 122 6.33 -13.45 7.47
CA PHE A 122 6.68 -12.04 7.53
C PHE A 122 7.48 -11.67 8.77
N ALA A 123 7.43 -12.43 9.86
CA ALA A 123 8.18 -12.13 11.08
C ALA A 123 9.67 -12.48 10.94
N SER A 124 10.54 -11.79 11.70
CA SER A 124 11.95 -12.21 11.83
C SER A 124 12.09 -13.46 12.71
N GLY A 125 11.19 -13.60 13.69
CA GLY A 125 11.19 -14.68 14.68
C GLY A 125 12.34 -14.61 15.68
N GLN A 126 13.05 -13.48 15.77
CA GLN A 126 14.19 -13.31 16.67
C GLN A 126 13.76 -12.55 17.92
N GLU A 127 14.09 -13.08 19.11
CA GLU A 127 13.92 -12.36 20.38
C GLU A 127 15.10 -11.39 20.62
N PRO A 128 14.92 -10.34 21.47
CA PRO A 128 16.01 -9.45 21.84
C PRO A 128 17.17 -10.20 22.49
N GLN A 129 18.39 -9.94 22.03
CA GLN A 129 19.62 -10.56 22.54
C GLN A 129 20.31 -9.67 23.59
N PRO A 130 21.17 -10.23 24.46
CA PRO A 130 21.98 -9.43 25.37
C PRO A 130 22.80 -8.37 24.63
N GLY A 131 22.62 -7.10 25.01
CA GLY A 131 23.28 -5.95 24.38
C GLY A 131 22.45 -5.27 23.29
N ASP A 132 21.29 -5.81 22.92
CA ASP A 132 20.34 -5.08 22.09
C ASP A 132 19.73 -3.92 22.88
N THR A 133 19.45 -2.82 22.19
CA THR A 133 18.68 -1.69 22.72
C THR A 133 17.24 -1.82 22.22
N ILE A 134 16.30 -2.04 23.14
CA ILE A 134 14.90 -2.25 22.83
C ILE A 134 14.20 -0.91 22.67
N ILE A 135 13.80 -0.60 21.43
CA ILE A 135 13.20 0.68 21.06
C ILE A 135 11.73 0.46 20.69
N TYR A 136 10.82 1.12 21.40
CA TYR A 136 9.40 1.07 21.10
C TYR A 136 8.94 2.31 20.33
N VAL A 137 8.17 2.11 19.28
CA VAL A 137 7.47 3.17 18.52
C VAL A 137 6.02 2.77 18.35
N ALA A 138 5.09 3.72 18.36
CA ALA A 138 3.66 3.43 18.22
C ALA A 138 2.95 4.35 17.23
N GLY A 139 1.89 3.84 16.60
CA GLY A 139 1.06 4.66 15.72
C GLY A 139 0.07 3.86 14.87
N ALA A 140 -0.49 4.56 13.88
CA ALA A 140 -1.35 3.91 12.88
C ALA A 140 -0.53 3.04 11.94
N PHE A 141 0.57 3.56 11.36
CA PHE A 141 1.30 2.92 10.25
C PHE A 141 0.39 2.50 9.08
N ASP A 142 -0.66 3.30 8.84
CA ASP A 142 -1.63 3.08 7.77
C ASP A 142 -1.06 3.50 6.40
N LEU A 143 -1.38 2.71 5.36
CA LEU A 143 -0.73 2.78 4.04
C LEU A 143 0.80 2.91 4.15
N PHE A 144 1.44 1.95 4.83
CA PHE A 144 2.86 2.01 5.16
C PHE A 144 3.74 2.52 4.00
N HIS A 145 4.38 3.68 4.21
CA HIS A 145 4.96 4.50 3.15
C HIS A 145 6.35 5.01 3.51
N ILE A 146 7.02 5.67 2.56
CA ILE A 146 8.40 6.14 2.70
C ILE A 146 8.64 7.03 3.93
N GLY A 147 7.68 7.87 4.32
CA GLY A 147 7.80 8.65 5.57
C GLY A 147 7.94 7.79 6.84
N HIS A 148 7.28 6.63 6.91
CA HIS A 148 7.47 5.69 8.02
C HIS A 148 8.83 4.99 7.93
N VAL A 149 9.27 4.65 6.72
CA VAL A 149 10.58 4.05 6.49
C VAL A 149 11.69 4.98 6.93
N ASP A 150 11.67 6.25 6.52
CA ASP A 150 12.69 7.24 6.89
C ASP A 150 12.70 7.50 8.40
N PHE A 151 11.51 7.51 9.05
CA PHE A 151 11.40 7.54 10.50
C PHE A 151 12.04 6.32 11.17
N LEU A 152 11.69 5.11 10.74
CA LEU A 152 12.23 3.88 11.32
C LEU A 152 13.73 3.73 11.07
N GLU A 153 14.24 4.20 9.93
CA GLU A 153 15.67 4.25 9.64
C GLU A 153 16.39 5.22 10.60
N ALA A 154 15.83 6.41 10.83
CA ALA A 154 16.38 7.36 11.78
C ALA A 154 16.37 6.81 13.22
N VAL A 155 15.30 6.10 13.61
CA VAL A 155 15.22 5.40 14.90
C VAL A 155 16.27 4.28 15.00
N HIS A 156 16.45 3.50 13.93
CA HIS A 156 17.45 2.42 13.87
C HIS A 156 18.89 2.94 14.07
N LYS A 157 19.17 4.19 13.67
CA LYS A 157 20.49 4.82 13.86
C LYS A 157 20.77 5.27 15.31
N LEU A 158 19.79 5.19 16.22
CA LEU A 158 19.95 5.64 17.61
C LEU A 158 20.74 4.65 18.49
N ALA A 159 20.93 3.41 18.03
CA ALA A 159 21.65 2.38 18.77
C ALA A 159 22.55 1.57 17.82
N GLU A 160 23.61 0.99 18.37
CA GLU A 160 24.49 0.08 17.62
C GLU A 160 23.79 -1.24 17.27
N LYS A 161 22.98 -1.76 18.20
CA LYS A 161 22.17 -2.98 18.04
C LYS A 161 20.70 -2.70 18.35
N PRO A 162 19.96 -2.06 17.45
CA PRO A 162 18.57 -1.70 17.70
C PRO A 162 17.65 -2.93 17.57
N TYR A 163 16.79 -3.12 18.56
CA TYR A 163 15.65 -4.03 18.48
C TYR A 163 14.36 -3.20 18.48
N ILE A 164 13.81 -2.94 17.28
CA ILE A 164 12.66 -2.04 17.13
C ILE A 164 11.35 -2.82 17.22
N ILE A 165 10.54 -2.47 18.23
CA ILE A 165 9.17 -2.95 18.39
C ILE A 165 8.21 -1.86 17.90
N VAL A 166 7.34 -2.20 16.95
CA VAL A 166 6.31 -1.29 16.43
C VAL A 166 4.94 -1.64 17.00
N GLY A 167 4.39 -0.77 17.82
CA GLY A 167 3.01 -0.84 18.29
C GLY A 167 1.99 -0.34 17.28
N LEU A 168 1.09 -1.22 16.85
CA LEU A 168 0.00 -0.88 15.94
C LEU A 168 -1.30 -0.67 16.71
N HIS A 169 -1.79 0.57 16.72
CA HIS A 169 -3.09 0.87 17.31
C HIS A 169 -4.23 0.08 16.63
N PHE A 170 -5.27 -0.27 17.38
CA PHE A 170 -6.49 -0.88 16.83
C PHE A 170 -7.21 0.04 15.84
N ASP A 171 -7.95 -0.54 14.90
CA ASP A 171 -8.63 0.21 13.83
C ASP A 171 -9.63 1.22 14.38
N GLN A 172 -10.38 0.86 15.43
CA GLN A 172 -11.31 1.77 16.11
C GLN A 172 -10.60 2.95 16.75
N GLU A 173 -9.41 2.72 17.30
CA GLU A 173 -8.60 3.76 17.93
C GLU A 173 -8.02 4.71 16.87
N VAL A 174 -7.49 4.16 15.77
CA VAL A 174 -7.05 4.97 14.62
C VAL A 174 -8.19 5.81 14.06
N ASN A 175 -9.39 5.23 13.89
CA ASN A 175 -10.56 5.95 13.43
C ASN A 175 -10.96 7.08 14.39
N ARG A 176 -10.83 6.88 15.71
CA ARG A 176 -11.15 7.91 16.70
C ARG A 176 -10.33 9.18 16.51
N TYR A 177 -9.00 9.06 16.38
CA TYR A 177 -8.13 10.25 16.31
C TYR A 177 -7.85 10.75 14.88
N LYS A 178 -8.04 9.93 13.84
CA LYS A 178 -7.94 10.36 12.42
C LYS A 178 -9.29 10.71 11.78
N GLY A 179 -10.38 10.13 12.27
CA GLY A 179 -11.71 10.29 11.71
C GLY A 179 -11.88 9.67 10.32
N LYS A 180 -12.94 10.11 9.62
CA LYS A 180 -13.28 9.69 8.24
C LYS A 180 -13.36 8.16 8.14
N ASN A 181 -12.85 7.60 7.05
CA ASN A 181 -12.75 6.17 6.76
C ASN A 181 -11.41 5.56 7.17
N TYR A 182 -10.57 6.26 7.94
CA TYR A 182 -9.29 5.72 8.39
C TYR A 182 -9.46 4.67 9.50
N PRO A 183 -8.57 3.68 9.60
CA PRO A 183 -7.46 3.43 8.67
C PRO A 183 -7.94 2.85 7.35
N ILE A 184 -7.19 3.04 6.27
CA ILE A 184 -7.45 2.44 4.94
C ILE A 184 -7.11 0.96 4.95
N MET A 185 -6.03 0.58 5.64
CA MET A 185 -5.63 -0.80 5.88
C MET A 185 -5.98 -1.20 7.32
N ASN A 186 -6.63 -2.35 7.49
CA ASN A 186 -6.96 -2.87 8.81
C ASN A 186 -5.69 -3.29 9.58
N VAL A 187 -5.81 -3.59 10.87
CA VAL A 187 -4.66 -3.91 11.73
C VAL A 187 -3.85 -5.11 11.23
N HIS A 188 -4.51 -6.09 10.60
CA HIS A 188 -3.83 -7.28 10.10
C HIS A 188 -3.04 -7.02 8.81
N GLU A 189 -3.59 -6.20 7.90
CA GLU A 189 -2.89 -5.74 6.70
C GLU A 189 -1.68 -4.85 7.08
N ARG A 190 -1.87 -3.95 8.06
CA ARG A 190 -0.81 -3.10 8.60
C ARG A 190 0.30 -3.90 9.28
N THR A 191 -0.06 -4.99 9.97
CA THR A 191 0.90 -5.92 10.59
C THR A 191 1.89 -6.45 9.55
N LEU A 192 1.39 -7.01 8.44
CA LEU A 192 2.27 -7.51 7.38
C LEU A 192 3.07 -6.40 6.70
N SER A 193 2.46 -5.23 6.51
CA SER A 193 3.13 -4.07 5.89
C SER A 193 4.34 -3.60 6.70
N VAL A 194 4.22 -3.59 8.04
CA VAL A 194 5.28 -3.17 8.95
C VAL A 194 6.35 -4.26 9.12
N LEU A 195 5.95 -5.53 9.27
CA LEU A 195 6.90 -6.67 9.40
C LEU A 195 7.80 -6.88 8.17
N ALA A 196 7.37 -6.39 7.00
CA ALA A 196 8.17 -6.44 5.77
C ALA A 196 9.36 -5.45 5.79
N CYS A 197 9.32 -4.43 6.66
CA CYS A 197 10.37 -3.42 6.78
C CYS A 197 11.63 -4.00 7.47
N ARG A 198 12.81 -3.80 6.89
CA ARG A 198 14.08 -4.32 7.42
C ARG A 198 14.49 -3.76 8.78
N TYR A 199 13.98 -2.57 9.13
CA TYR A 199 14.31 -1.91 10.40
C TYR A 199 13.46 -2.43 11.56
N VAL A 200 12.44 -3.24 11.31
CA VAL A 200 11.48 -3.70 12.33
C VAL A 200 11.83 -5.11 12.78
N SER A 201 11.97 -5.30 14.09
CA SER A 201 12.22 -6.60 14.70
C SER A 201 10.92 -7.31 15.07
N GLU A 202 9.97 -6.57 15.65
CA GLU A 202 8.72 -7.11 16.21
C GLU A 202 7.55 -6.11 16.12
N VAL A 203 6.32 -6.63 16.15
CA VAL A 203 5.08 -5.84 16.11
C VAL A 203 4.14 -6.20 17.27
N VAL A 204 3.65 -5.19 17.99
CA VAL A 204 2.51 -5.36 18.91
C VAL A 204 1.22 -5.13 18.14
N ILE A 205 0.51 -6.23 17.84
CA ILE A 205 -0.76 -6.21 17.12
C ILE A 205 -1.87 -5.76 18.07
N GLY A 206 -2.40 -4.55 17.88
CA GLY A 206 -3.41 -4.00 18.78
C GLY A 206 -2.80 -3.38 20.04
N ALA A 207 -1.79 -2.55 19.86
CA ALA A 207 -1.17 -1.79 20.95
C ALA A 207 -2.16 -0.77 21.56
N PRO A 208 -2.09 -0.53 22.88
CA PRO A 208 -2.84 0.56 23.51
C PRO A 208 -2.38 1.92 22.97
N PHE A 209 -3.26 2.92 23.01
CA PHE A 209 -2.95 4.28 22.57
C PHE A 209 -1.93 4.96 23.48
N ALA A 210 -2.16 4.89 24.80
CA ALA A 210 -1.16 5.30 25.79
C ALA A 210 -0.05 4.25 25.92
N VAL A 211 1.19 4.73 25.98
CA VAL A 211 2.35 3.89 26.28
C VAL A 211 2.37 3.62 27.79
N THR A 212 1.80 2.49 28.20
CA THR A 212 1.62 2.17 29.63
C THR A 212 2.90 1.64 30.27
N LYS A 213 3.01 1.77 31.60
CA LYS A 213 4.09 1.16 32.39
C LYS A 213 4.18 -0.35 32.15
N ASP A 214 3.04 -1.03 32.09
CA ASP A 214 3.00 -2.49 31.88
C ASP A 214 3.56 -2.89 30.52
N LEU A 215 3.29 -2.12 29.46
CA LEU A 215 3.88 -2.33 28.15
C LEU A 215 5.41 -2.15 28.18
N LEU A 216 5.87 -1.06 28.80
CA LEU A 216 7.30 -0.75 28.93
C LEU A 216 8.04 -1.85 29.69
N ASP A 217 7.49 -2.30 30.80
CA ASP A 217 8.11 -3.31 31.66
C ASP A 217 8.04 -4.72 31.02
N HIS A 218 6.94 -5.05 30.32
CA HIS A 218 6.77 -6.34 29.62
C HIS A 218 7.82 -6.54 28.54
N PHE A 219 8.02 -5.54 27.68
CA PHE A 219 9.00 -5.60 26.59
C PHE A 219 10.40 -5.16 27.02
N LYS A 220 10.60 -4.72 28.27
CA LYS A 220 11.86 -4.19 28.78
C LYS A 220 12.41 -3.04 27.92
N VAL A 221 11.53 -2.09 27.58
CA VAL A 221 11.83 -1.00 26.65
C VAL A 221 12.89 -0.05 27.22
N ASP A 222 13.96 0.18 26.47
CA ASP A 222 15.03 1.13 26.81
C ASP A 222 14.74 2.53 26.30
N LEU A 223 14.12 2.64 25.11
CA LEU A 223 13.82 3.91 24.45
C LEU A 223 12.42 3.89 23.84
N VAL A 224 11.72 5.02 23.93
CA VAL A 224 10.48 5.25 23.17
C VAL A 224 10.72 6.35 22.17
N CYS A 225 10.41 6.13 20.90
CA CYS A 225 10.56 7.15 19.87
C CYS A 225 9.22 7.57 19.26
N HIS A 226 9.09 8.86 18.98
CA HIS A 226 8.00 9.41 18.18
C HIS A 226 8.54 10.40 17.16
N GLY A 227 7.89 10.48 16.00
CA GLY A 227 8.25 11.44 14.95
C GLY A 227 7.96 12.90 15.35
N LYS A 228 8.22 13.84 14.43
CA LYS A 228 7.79 15.24 14.56
C LYS A 228 6.31 15.49 14.22
N THR A 229 5.53 14.43 14.00
CA THR A 229 4.09 14.53 13.77
C THR A 229 3.36 14.97 15.04
N VAL A 230 2.12 15.42 14.89
CA VAL A 230 1.27 15.78 16.03
C VAL A 230 0.99 14.55 16.89
N ILE A 231 1.19 14.68 18.20
CA ILE A 231 0.73 13.72 19.21
C ILE A 231 -0.67 14.15 19.63
N TYR A 232 -1.66 13.29 19.41
CA TYR A 232 -3.02 13.54 19.86
C TYR A 232 -3.16 13.16 21.34
N PRO A 233 -3.91 13.94 22.15
CA PRO A 233 -4.26 13.54 23.50
C PRO A 233 -5.05 12.24 23.53
N ASP A 234 -4.95 11.51 24.64
CA ASP A 234 -5.80 10.34 24.90
C ASP A 234 -7.27 10.79 25.16
N LYS A 235 -8.19 9.82 25.32
CA LYS A 235 -9.63 10.04 25.49
C LYS A 235 -9.97 10.88 26.71
N ASP A 236 -9.15 10.83 27.75
CA ASP A 236 -9.26 11.63 28.97
C ASP A 236 -8.49 12.97 28.89
N GLY A 237 -7.88 13.27 27.73
CA GLY A 237 -7.06 14.47 27.51
C GLY A 237 -5.62 14.34 27.98
N SER A 238 -5.21 13.19 28.52
CA SER A 238 -3.83 12.96 28.96
C SER A 238 -2.85 12.83 27.80
N ASP A 239 -1.56 13.02 28.08
CA ASP A 239 -0.48 12.75 27.11
C ASP A 239 -0.23 11.24 27.02
N PRO A 240 -0.42 10.60 25.84
CA PRO A 240 -0.19 9.16 25.69
C PRO A 240 1.27 8.75 25.92
N TYR A 241 2.20 9.70 25.93
CA TYR A 241 3.62 9.49 26.25
C TYR A 241 4.03 9.98 27.65
N ALA A 242 3.08 10.24 28.54
CA ALA A 242 3.37 10.72 29.91
C ALA A 242 4.35 9.79 30.66
N GLU A 243 4.14 8.47 30.58
CA GLU A 243 4.97 7.46 31.22
C GLU A 243 6.43 7.44 30.71
N PRO A 244 6.71 7.33 29.40
CA PRO A 244 8.08 7.40 28.90
C PRO A 244 8.72 8.78 29.06
N ARG A 245 7.96 9.88 29.12
CA ARG A 245 8.51 11.20 29.51
C ARG A 245 8.96 11.21 30.95
N ARG A 246 8.14 10.70 31.87
CA ARG A 246 8.47 10.59 33.30
C ARG A 246 9.73 9.77 33.55
N LYS A 247 9.94 8.71 32.75
CA LYS A 247 11.15 7.87 32.79
C LYS A 247 12.34 8.47 31.99
N GLU A 248 12.17 9.61 31.33
CA GLU A 248 13.19 10.27 30.48
C GLU A 248 13.70 9.43 29.30
N ILE A 249 12.91 8.45 28.85
CA ILE A 249 13.24 7.53 27.75
C ILE A 249 12.55 7.91 26.42
N LEU A 250 11.69 8.93 26.41
CA LEU A 250 11.10 9.44 25.17
C LEU A 250 12.13 10.24 24.35
N ARG A 251 12.20 9.96 23.06
CA ARG A 251 13.00 10.72 22.07
C ARG A 251 12.11 11.14 20.90
N THR A 252 12.25 12.40 20.51
CA THR A 252 11.65 12.90 19.27
C THR A 252 12.67 12.75 18.14
N VAL A 253 12.26 12.09 17.06
CA VAL A 253 13.10 11.81 15.90
C VAL A 253 12.53 12.54 14.69
N ASP A 254 13.38 13.24 13.94
CA ASP A 254 12.98 13.80 12.66
C ASP A 254 13.22 12.78 11.56
N SER A 255 12.18 12.46 10.78
CA SER A 255 12.32 11.64 9.57
C SER A 255 12.80 12.44 8.37
N GLU A 256 12.85 13.78 8.48
CA GLU A 256 13.07 14.71 7.37
C GLU A 256 12.05 14.54 6.22
N ASN A 257 10.95 13.85 6.49
CA ASN A 257 9.92 13.52 5.51
C ASN A 257 8.54 13.93 6.01
N SER A 258 7.87 14.79 5.24
CA SER A 258 6.54 15.32 5.54
C SER A 258 5.38 14.48 4.98
N LEU A 259 5.66 13.36 4.30
CA LEU A 259 4.63 12.51 3.72
C LEU A 259 3.80 11.81 4.80
N THR A 260 2.48 11.97 4.70
CA THR A 260 1.50 11.33 5.57
C THR A 260 0.50 10.50 4.76
N THR A 261 -0.23 9.60 5.43
CA THR A 261 -1.37 8.87 4.86
C THR A 261 -2.36 9.83 4.20
N ASP A 262 -2.71 10.95 4.85
CA ASP A 262 -3.58 11.98 4.28
C ASP A 262 -3.01 12.58 2.99
N ALA A 263 -1.72 12.88 2.95
CA ALA A 263 -1.08 13.41 1.74
C ALA A 263 -1.12 12.40 0.57
N ILE A 264 -0.96 11.10 0.85
CA ILE A 264 -1.09 10.03 -0.16
C ILE A 264 -2.51 9.97 -0.69
N VAL A 265 -3.51 9.93 0.20
CA VAL A 265 -4.93 9.90 -0.17
C VAL A 265 -5.27 11.12 -1.04
N GLN A 266 -4.87 12.32 -0.63
CA GLN A 266 -5.12 13.55 -1.41
C GLN A 266 -4.44 13.52 -2.78
N ARG A 267 -3.21 13.01 -2.88
CA ARG A 267 -2.51 12.86 -4.17
C ARG A 267 -3.24 11.91 -5.11
N ILE A 268 -3.74 10.78 -4.60
CA ILE A 268 -4.48 9.78 -5.38
C ILE A 268 -5.82 10.34 -5.84
N ILE A 269 -6.59 10.97 -4.95
CA ILE A 269 -7.88 11.60 -5.29
C ILE A 269 -7.69 12.68 -6.36
N LYS A 270 -6.71 13.58 -6.18
CA LYS A 270 -6.42 14.63 -7.16
C LYS A 270 -6.09 14.07 -8.53
N ASN A 271 -5.23 13.04 -8.59
CA ASN A 271 -4.85 12.42 -9.85
C ASN A 271 -6.02 11.70 -10.53
N ARG A 272 -6.94 11.11 -9.74
CA ARG A 272 -8.17 10.50 -10.25
C ARG A 272 -9.08 11.53 -10.89
N LEU A 273 -9.36 12.64 -10.22
CA LEU A 273 -10.18 13.73 -10.76
C LEU A 273 -9.57 14.30 -12.06
N LEU A 274 -8.25 14.42 -12.13
CA LEU A 274 -7.54 14.83 -13.35
C LEU A 274 -7.62 13.78 -14.46
N PHE A 275 -7.59 12.48 -14.12
CA PHE A 275 -7.75 11.40 -15.09
C PHE A 275 -9.18 11.38 -15.65
N GLU A 276 -10.20 11.44 -14.80
CA GLU A 276 -11.61 11.48 -15.20
C GLU A 276 -11.92 12.71 -16.07
N ALA A 277 -11.45 13.89 -15.67
CA ALA A 277 -11.62 15.10 -16.47
C ALA A 277 -10.93 15.01 -17.85
N ARG A 278 -9.77 14.34 -17.94
CA ARG A 278 -9.11 14.08 -19.23
C ARG A 278 -9.91 13.10 -20.09
N ASN A 279 -10.44 12.04 -19.49
CA ASN A 279 -11.20 11.03 -20.21
C ASN A 279 -12.53 11.61 -20.73
N GLN A 280 -13.25 12.37 -19.90
CA GLN A 280 -14.48 13.08 -20.32
C GLN A 280 -14.21 14.04 -21.48
N LYS A 281 -13.10 14.79 -21.45
CA LYS A 281 -12.71 15.66 -22.57
C LYS A 281 -12.38 14.88 -23.84
N LYS A 282 -11.78 13.69 -23.72
CA LYS A 282 -11.47 12.82 -24.84
C LYS A 282 -12.74 12.23 -25.45
N GLU A 283 -13.61 11.67 -24.62
CA GLU A 283 -14.92 11.13 -25.02
C GLU A 283 -15.80 12.20 -25.68
N ALA A 284 -15.87 13.41 -25.12
CA ALA A 284 -16.61 14.52 -25.72
C ALA A 284 -16.08 14.88 -27.12
N LYS A 285 -14.75 14.87 -27.32
CA LYS A 285 -14.13 15.08 -28.64
C LYS A 285 -14.44 13.94 -29.61
N GLU A 286 -14.34 12.68 -29.17
CA GLU A 286 -14.65 11.51 -29.99
C GLU A 286 -16.12 11.51 -30.43
N ILE A 287 -17.05 11.80 -29.52
CA ILE A 287 -18.49 11.93 -29.82
C ILE A 287 -18.73 13.07 -30.82
N ALA A 288 -18.10 14.22 -30.64
CA ALA A 288 -18.24 15.35 -31.56
C ALA A 288 -17.73 15.01 -32.98
N VAL A 289 -16.62 14.26 -33.09
CA VAL A 289 -16.09 13.79 -34.37
C VAL A 289 -17.05 12.79 -35.04
N ILE A 290 -17.59 11.83 -34.28
CA ILE A 290 -18.57 10.85 -34.79
C ILE A 290 -19.83 11.58 -35.28
N GLN A 291 -20.33 12.57 -34.54
CA GLN A 291 -21.50 13.35 -34.95
C GLN A 291 -21.23 14.18 -36.21
N ALA A 292 -20.05 14.78 -36.35
CA ALA A 292 -19.66 15.52 -37.54
C ALA A 292 -19.56 14.62 -38.78
N LEU A 293 -18.97 13.42 -38.64
CA LEU A 293 -18.89 12.44 -39.72
C LEU A 293 -20.28 11.97 -40.17
N LYS A 294 -21.19 11.69 -39.22
CA LYS A 294 -22.58 11.33 -39.52
C LYS A 294 -23.32 12.43 -40.29
N ARG A 295 -23.16 13.70 -39.89
CA ARG A 295 -23.77 14.83 -40.61
C ARG A 295 -23.24 14.95 -42.04
N GLN A 296 -21.94 14.76 -42.26
CA GLN A 296 -21.35 14.77 -43.61
C GLN A 296 -21.83 13.61 -44.48
N GLU A 297 -22.06 12.42 -43.90
CA GLU A 297 -22.64 11.29 -44.62
C GLU A 297 -24.11 11.54 -44.99
N GLU A 298 -24.90 12.11 -44.08
CA GLU A 298 -26.29 12.48 -44.33
C GLU A 298 -26.42 13.56 -45.43
N GLU A 299 -25.52 14.56 -45.45
CA GLU A 299 -25.45 15.59 -46.49
C GLU A 299 -25.06 14.98 -47.85
N LYS A 300 -24.03 14.12 -47.90
CA LYS A 300 -23.64 13.40 -49.13
C LYS A 300 -24.72 12.47 -49.67
N THR A 301 -25.58 11.94 -48.81
CA THR A 301 -26.69 11.06 -49.21
C THR A 301 -27.85 11.86 -49.80
N LYS A 302 -28.06 13.10 -49.34
CA LYS A 302 -29.05 14.03 -49.91
C LYS A 302 -28.64 14.63 -51.25
N GLU A 303 -27.34 14.75 -51.52
CA GLU A 303 -26.81 15.30 -52.78
C GLU A 303 -26.68 14.28 -53.93
N ARG A 304 -26.94 12.98 -53.71
CA ARG A 304 -26.96 12.00 -54.81
C ARG A 304 -28.21 12.21 -55.66
N PRO A 305 -28.09 12.59 -56.95
CA PRO A 305 -29.25 12.71 -57.83
C PRO A 305 -29.91 11.34 -57.97
N GLN A 306 -31.24 11.30 -57.93
CA GLN A 306 -31.99 10.14 -58.41
C GLN A 306 -31.70 9.97 -59.90
N ALA A 307 -30.77 9.09 -60.24
CA ALA A 307 -30.63 8.59 -61.60
C ALA A 307 -31.88 7.72 -61.87
N VAL A 308 -32.92 8.36 -62.39
CA VAL A 308 -34.10 7.67 -62.91
C VAL A 308 -33.80 7.19 -64.32
N VAL A 309 -34.05 5.90 -64.47
CA VAL A 309 -33.99 4.99 -65.63
C VAL A 309 -34.52 5.59 -66.92
#